data_AF-A0A964QWM8-F1
#
_entry.id   AF-A0A964QWM8-F1
#
_cell.length_a   1.000
_cell.length_b   1.000
_cell.length_c   1.000
_cell.angle_alpha   90.00
_cell.angle_beta   90.00
_cell.angle_gamma   90.00
#
_symmetry.space_group_name_H-M   'P 1'
#
loop_
_entity.id
_entity.type
_entity.pdbx_description
1 polymer ?
#
loop_
_entity_poly.entity_id
_entity_poly.type
_entity_poly.pdbx_seq_one_letter_code
_entity_poly.pdbx_strand_id
1 'polypeptide(L)'
;MNIRLQLLFCALALGTFGCASSTDVVKQERRLAREDYLAARVEAQRDIESGQLAYEVYGFLLPYFSECEQLLCDRYRIHLRVVGGCVVDESVRAHAKGYNEIMVPEIERRFGSNLWAQTEADAKRIYDSK
;
A
#
# COMPACT_ATOMS: atom_id res chain seq x y z
N MET A 1 57.93 18.97 32.70
CA MET A 1 59.10 19.00 31.79
C MET A 1 59.32 17.60 31.24
N ASN A 2 58.88 17.36 30.01
CA ASN A 2 59.54 16.58 28.96
C ASN A 2 58.51 16.17 27.90
N ILE A 3 58.53 16.98 26.84
CA ILE A 3 57.82 16.85 25.58
C ILE A 3 58.47 15.70 24.81
N ARG A 4 57.67 14.77 24.29
CA ARG A 4 58.09 13.92 23.16
C ARG A 4 57.09 14.03 22.03
N LEU A 5 57.44 14.97 21.16
CA LEU A 5 57.07 15.12 19.77
C LEU A 5 57.43 13.83 19.01
N GLN A 6 56.43 13.06 18.57
CA GLN A 6 56.58 12.20 17.41
C GLN A 6 55.49 12.56 16.39
N LEU A 7 56.02 13.04 15.27
CA LEU A 7 55.36 13.42 14.05
C LEU A 7 54.63 12.27 13.37
N LEU A 8 53.63 12.66 12.57
CA LEU A 8 53.15 11.97 11.38
C LEU A 8 52.60 10.55 11.55
N PHE A 9 51.27 10.44 11.60
CA PHE A 9 50.56 9.61 10.63
C PHE A 9 49.29 10.34 10.17
N CYS A 10 49.47 11.19 9.15
CA CYS A 10 48.42 11.44 8.17
C CYS A 10 48.07 10.09 7.51
N ALA A 11 47.12 9.36 8.08
CA ALA A 11 46.38 8.37 7.33
C ALA A 11 45.05 9.01 6.95
N LEU A 12 45.02 9.58 5.74
CA LEU A 12 43.82 9.69 4.93
C LEU A 12 43.15 8.30 4.92
N ALA A 13 42.21 8.05 5.83
CA ALA A 13 41.14 7.12 5.54
C ALA A 13 40.15 7.92 4.71
N LEU A 14 40.42 7.91 3.40
CA LEU A 14 39.50 8.23 2.33
C LEU A 14 38.09 7.84 2.78
N GLY A 15 37.21 8.84 2.83
CA GLY A 15 35.79 8.59 2.96
C GLY A 15 35.41 7.55 1.92
N THR A 16 35.09 6.35 2.37
CA THR A 16 34.22 5.47 1.60
C THR A 16 32.88 6.19 1.59
N PHE A 17 32.73 7.14 0.66
CA PHE A 17 31.47 7.36 -0.01
C PHE A 17 31.12 5.99 -0.60
N GLY A 18 30.46 5.16 0.20
CA GLY A 18 29.86 3.93 -0.26
C GLY A 18 28.89 4.35 -1.35
N CYS A 19 29.30 4.17 -2.60
CA CYS A 19 28.41 4.26 -3.73
C CYS A 19 27.43 3.11 -3.51
N ALA A 20 26.28 3.40 -2.91
CA ALA A 20 25.22 2.43 -2.72
C ALA A 20 24.98 1.79 -4.08
N SER A 21 25.34 0.52 -4.21
CA SER A 21 25.20 -0.18 -5.46
C SER A 21 23.70 -0.29 -5.76
N SER A 22 23.31 -0.22 -7.03
CA SER A 22 21.89 -0.34 -7.42
C SER A 22 21.22 -1.61 -6.86
N THR A 23 21.99 -2.65 -6.57
CA THR A 23 21.54 -3.87 -5.90
C THR A 23 21.13 -3.69 -4.44
N ASP A 24 21.79 -2.79 -3.69
CA ASP A 24 21.46 -2.52 -2.29
C ASP A 24 20.13 -1.79 -2.17
N VAL A 25 19.88 -0.82 -3.07
CA VAL A 25 18.63 -0.06 -3.14
C VAL A 25 17.45 -1.00 -3.42
N VAL A 26 17.55 -1.84 -4.45
CA VAL A 26 16.48 -2.80 -4.81
C VAL A 26 16.22 -3.80 -3.67
N LYS A 27 17.26 -4.26 -2.97
CA LYS A 27 17.10 -5.18 -1.84
C LYS A 27 16.39 -4.50 -0.66
N GLN A 28 16.69 -3.23 -0.42
CA GLN A 28 16.05 -2.44 0.62
C GLN A 28 14.57 -2.18 0.29
N GLU A 29 14.25 -1.78 -0.93
CA GLU A 29 12.85 -1.56 -1.38
C GLU A 29 12.00 -2.83 -1.22
N ARG A 30 12.53 -4.00 -1.59
CA ARG A 30 11.83 -5.29 -1.40
C ARG A 30 11.59 -5.62 0.07
N ARG A 31 12.53 -5.27 0.96
CA ARG A 31 12.36 -5.49 2.40
C ARG A 31 11.24 -4.61 2.93
N LEU A 32 11.23 -3.33 2.56
CA LEU A 32 10.17 -2.39 2.95
C LEU A 32 8.81 -2.88 2.46
N ALA A 33 8.70 -3.21 1.17
CA ALA A 33 7.46 -3.76 0.61
C ALA A 33 6.96 -5.01 1.36
N ARG A 34 7.85 -5.91 1.78
CA ARG A 34 7.47 -7.07 2.60
C ARG A 34 6.95 -6.65 3.97
N GLU A 35 7.57 -5.67 4.61
CA GLU A 35 7.13 -5.13 5.90
C GLU A 35 5.75 -4.48 5.76
N ASP A 36 5.53 -3.69 4.70
CA ASP A 36 4.25 -3.04 4.40
C ASP A 36 3.14 -4.06 4.13
N TYR A 37 3.43 -5.11 3.36
CA TYR A 37 2.50 -6.22 3.13
C TYR A 37 2.06 -6.90 4.44
N LEU A 38 3.00 -7.18 5.34
CA LEU A 38 2.71 -7.85 6.61
C LEU A 38 1.94 -6.93 7.56
N ALA A 39 2.31 -5.64 7.61
CA ALA A 39 1.62 -4.64 8.41
C ALA A 39 0.17 -4.46 7.95
N ALA A 40 -0.06 -4.36 6.64
CA ALA A 40 -1.37 -4.20 6.04
C ALA A 40 -2.32 -5.37 6.34
N ARG A 41 -1.80 -6.60 6.42
CA ARG A 41 -2.61 -7.77 6.85
C ARG A 41 -3.10 -7.64 8.30
N VAL A 42 -2.24 -7.15 9.20
CA VAL A 42 -2.60 -6.91 10.60
C VAL A 42 -3.59 -5.75 10.71
N GLU A 43 -3.44 -4.72 9.88
CA GLU A 43 -4.42 -3.63 9.77
C GLU A 43 -5.78 -4.12 9.33
N ALA A 44 -5.86 -4.88 8.23
CA ALA A 44 -7.11 -5.45 7.76
C ALA A 44 -7.81 -6.29 8.83
N GLN A 45 -7.06 -7.09 9.59
CA GLN A 45 -7.61 -7.88 10.69
C GLN A 45 -8.21 -7.00 11.80
N ARG A 46 -7.53 -5.90 12.19
CA ARG A 46 -8.07 -4.93 13.17
C ARG A 46 -9.31 -4.21 12.66
N ASP A 47 -9.35 -3.88 11.38
CA ASP A 47 -10.51 -3.24 10.77
C ASP A 47 -11.70 -4.20 10.76
N ILE A 48 -11.50 -5.47 10.41
CA ILE A 48 -12.53 -6.52 10.50
C ILE A 48 -13.07 -6.65 11.93
N GLU A 49 -12.20 -6.71 12.93
CA GLU A 49 -12.54 -6.83 14.35
C GLU A 49 -13.33 -5.63 14.88
N SER A 50 -13.03 -4.43 14.37
CA SER A 50 -13.75 -3.20 14.69
C SER A 50 -14.99 -2.98 13.81
N GLY A 51 -15.31 -3.90 12.90
CA GLY A 51 -16.47 -3.82 12.02
C GLY A 51 -16.32 -2.87 10.84
N GLN A 52 -15.09 -2.40 10.57
CA GLN A 52 -14.77 -1.54 9.43
C GLN A 52 -14.41 -2.37 8.21
N LEU A 53 -15.15 -2.21 7.12
CA LEU A 53 -14.86 -2.87 5.86
C LEU A 53 -14.36 -1.85 4.85
N ALA A 54 -13.25 -2.17 4.19
CA ALA A 54 -12.69 -1.33 3.15
C ALA A 54 -12.10 -2.14 2.00
N TYR A 55 -11.94 -1.51 0.84
CA TYR A 55 -11.19 -2.09 -0.27
C TYR A 55 -10.18 -1.05 -0.75
N GLU A 56 -8.90 -1.42 -0.72
CA GLU A 56 -7.82 -0.53 -1.12
C GLU A 56 -7.64 -0.56 -2.63
N VAL A 57 -7.61 0.62 -3.23
CA VAL A 57 -7.40 0.82 -4.66
C VAL A 57 -6.22 1.75 -4.89
N TYR A 58 -5.56 1.58 -6.03
CA TYR A 58 -4.47 2.46 -6.43
C TYR A 58 -4.42 2.59 -7.96
N GLY A 59 -3.66 3.59 -8.43
CA GLY A 59 -3.44 3.84 -9.84
C GLY A 59 -4.47 4.80 -10.43
N PHE A 60 -4.71 4.65 -11.73
CA PHE A 60 -5.70 5.44 -12.44
C PHE A 60 -7.09 4.85 -12.20
N LEU A 61 -7.95 5.60 -11.51
CA LEU A 61 -9.29 5.17 -11.15
C LEU A 61 -10.23 5.23 -12.35
N LEU A 62 -11.25 4.37 -12.34
CA LEU A 62 -12.26 4.30 -13.38
C LEU A 62 -13.13 5.58 -13.39
N PRO A 63 -13.67 6.02 -14.55
CA PRO A 63 -14.51 7.22 -14.61
C PRO A 63 -15.74 7.18 -13.69
N TYR A 64 -16.28 5.98 -13.44
CA TYR A 64 -17.43 5.73 -12.56
C TYR A 64 -17.04 5.35 -11.12
N PHE A 65 -15.80 5.69 -10.69
CA PHE A 65 -15.30 5.36 -9.36
C PHE A 65 -16.17 5.93 -8.24
N SER A 66 -16.65 7.18 -8.39
CA SER A 66 -17.50 7.83 -7.40
C SER A 66 -18.81 7.07 -7.17
N GLU A 67 -19.39 6.51 -8.23
CA GLU A 67 -20.60 5.72 -8.19
C GLU A 67 -20.34 4.37 -7.52
N CYS A 68 -19.21 3.73 -7.80
CA CYS A 68 -18.79 2.52 -7.09
C CYS A 68 -18.62 2.78 -5.58
N GLU A 69 -17.91 3.83 -5.21
CA GLU A 69 -17.69 4.22 -3.81
C GLU A 69 -19.02 4.45 -3.08
N GLN A 70 -19.91 5.23 -3.70
CA GLN A 70 -21.21 5.51 -3.12
C GLN A 70 -22.05 4.24 -2.94
N LEU A 71 -22.14 3.39 -3.98
CA LEU A 71 -22.93 2.16 -3.92
C LEU A 71 -22.39 1.17 -2.87
N LEU A 72 -21.07 1.01 -2.77
CA LEU A 72 -20.44 0.15 -1.77
C LEU A 72 -20.68 0.64 -0.35
N CYS A 73 -20.57 1.96 -0.14
CA CYS A 73 -20.83 2.58 1.16
C CYS A 73 -22.30 2.44 1.56
N ASP A 74 -23.23 2.80 0.67
CA ASP A 74 -24.66 2.85 0.96
C ASP A 74 -25.25 1.46 1.22
N ARG A 75 -24.87 0.46 0.39
CA ARG A 75 -25.46 -0.89 0.45
C ARG A 75 -24.79 -1.80 1.46
N TYR A 76 -23.46 -1.70 1.59
CA TYR A 76 -22.65 -2.69 2.31
C TYR A 76 -21.79 -2.08 3.42
N ARG A 77 -21.77 -0.74 3.56
CA ARG A 77 -20.89 -0.03 4.49
C ARG A 77 -19.41 -0.36 4.24
N ILE A 78 -19.06 -0.58 2.96
CA ILE A 78 -17.69 -0.82 2.51
C ILE A 78 -17.12 0.49 1.97
N HIS A 79 -15.96 0.89 2.48
CA HIS A 79 -15.26 2.10 2.03
C HIS A 79 -14.23 1.79 0.95
N LEU A 80 -14.19 2.55 -0.13
CA LEU A 80 -13.06 2.50 -1.07
C LEU A 80 -11.94 3.42 -0.54
N ARG A 81 -10.74 2.87 -0.34
CA ARG A 81 -9.57 3.62 0.13
C ARG A 81 -8.56 3.77 -1.00
N VAL A 82 -8.37 5.00 -1.47
CA VAL A 82 -7.33 5.28 -2.48
C VAL A 82 -5.99 5.41 -1.78
N VAL A 83 -5.14 4.40 -1.91
CA VAL A 83 -3.82 4.35 -1.24
C VAL A 83 -2.66 4.76 -2.16
N GLY A 84 -2.93 4.95 -3.45
CA GLY A 84 -1.98 5.54 -4.39
C GLY A 84 -2.65 6.05 -5.66
N GLY A 85 -2.22 7.22 -6.15
CA GLY A 85 -2.75 7.82 -7.38
C GLY A 85 -1.89 7.48 -8.61
N CYS A 86 -1.41 8.50 -9.31
CA CYS A 86 -0.63 8.34 -10.55
C CYS A 86 0.76 7.71 -10.33
N VAL A 87 1.35 7.88 -9.15
CA VAL A 87 2.66 7.30 -8.81
C VAL A 87 2.42 6.21 -7.77
N VAL A 88 2.74 4.97 -8.14
CA VAL A 88 2.56 3.77 -7.31
C VAL A 88 3.89 3.03 -7.26
N ASP A 89 4.49 2.98 -6.07
CA ASP A 89 5.71 2.22 -5.83
C ASP A 89 5.41 0.78 -5.35
N GLU A 90 6.47 0.02 -5.04
CA GLU A 90 6.33 -1.34 -4.54
C GLU A 90 5.68 -1.37 -3.15
N SER A 91 5.90 -0.35 -2.31
CA SER A 91 5.32 -0.24 -0.97
C SER A 91 3.79 -0.13 -1.05
N VAL A 92 3.27 0.79 -1.87
CA VAL A 92 1.82 0.96 -2.08
C VAL A 92 1.17 -0.32 -2.60
N ARG A 93 1.78 -0.98 -3.60
CA ARG A 93 1.26 -2.25 -4.12
C ARG A 93 1.24 -3.34 -3.05
N ALA A 94 2.33 -3.45 -2.29
CA ALA A 94 2.46 -4.47 -1.28
C ALA A 94 1.48 -4.27 -0.12
N HIS A 95 1.26 -3.02 0.30
CA HIS A 95 0.25 -2.66 1.29
C HIS A 95 -1.16 -3.06 0.82
N ALA A 96 -1.60 -2.56 -0.34
CA ALA A 96 -2.91 -2.85 -0.90
C ALA A 96 -3.16 -4.34 -1.09
N LYS A 97 -2.15 -5.08 -1.57
CA LYS A 97 -2.20 -6.54 -1.68
C LYS A 97 -2.37 -7.20 -0.32
N GLY A 98 -1.58 -6.80 0.68
CA GLY A 98 -1.64 -7.36 2.03
C GLY A 98 -3.01 -7.13 2.69
N TYR A 99 -3.52 -5.90 2.60
CA TYR A 99 -4.82 -5.54 3.14
C TYR A 99 -5.96 -6.31 2.46
N ASN A 100 -6.03 -6.25 1.12
CA ASN A 100 -7.14 -6.82 0.36
C ASN A 100 -7.18 -8.35 0.39
N GLU A 101 -6.04 -9.04 0.52
CA GLU A 101 -6.01 -10.50 0.69
C GLU A 101 -6.70 -10.99 1.97
N ILE A 102 -6.80 -10.14 2.99
CA ILE A 102 -7.54 -10.42 4.23
C ILE A 102 -8.98 -9.91 4.11
N MET A 103 -9.15 -8.68 3.61
CA MET A 103 -10.42 -7.99 3.66
C MET A 103 -11.43 -8.48 2.60
N VAL A 104 -10.97 -8.82 1.39
CA VAL A 104 -11.86 -9.29 0.31
C VAL A 104 -12.57 -10.59 0.70
N PRO A 105 -11.90 -11.65 1.18
CA PRO A 105 -12.59 -12.86 1.63
C PRO A 105 -13.62 -12.59 2.73
N GLU A 106 -13.35 -11.67 3.65
CA GLU A 106 -14.31 -11.30 4.70
C GLU A 106 -15.53 -10.57 4.15
N ILE A 107 -15.33 -9.63 3.23
CA ILE A 107 -16.41 -8.94 2.51
C ILE A 107 -17.27 -9.96 1.75
N GLU A 108 -16.65 -10.87 1.00
CA GLU A 108 -17.35 -11.89 0.23
C GLU A 108 -18.07 -12.90 1.12
N ARG A 109 -17.50 -13.24 2.29
CA ARG A 109 -18.18 -14.09 3.29
C ARG A 109 -19.46 -13.43 3.83
N ARG A 110 -19.47 -12.10 3.97
CA ARG A 110 -20.63 -11.35 4.50
C ARG A 110 -21.72 -11.10 3.45
N PHE A 111 -21.34 -10.82 2.21
CA PHE A 111 -22.28 -10.30 1.20
C PHE A 111 -22.32 -11.11 -0.10
N GLY A 112 -21.44 -12.10 -0.26
CA GLY A 112 -21.32 -12.93 -1.47
C GLY A 112 -20.45 -12.28 -2.55
N SER A 113 -19.65 -13.09 -3.25
CA SER A 113 -18.69 -12.61 -4.27
C SER A 113 -19.32 -11.87 -5.47
N ASN A 114 -20.63 -12.00 -5.68
CA ASN A 114 -21.32 -11.30 -6.77
C ASN A 114 -21.47 -9.78 -6.53
N LEU A 115 -21.26 -9.30 -5.31
CA LEU A 115 -21.42 -7.89 -4.96
C LEU A 115 -20.54 -6.97 -5.84
N TRP A 116 -19.34 -7.42 -6.20
CA TRP A 116 -18.38 -6.63 -6.96
C TRP A 116 -18.90 -6.35 -8.36
N ALA A 117 -19.28 -7.41 -9.08
CA ALA A 117 -19.80 -7.31 -10.44
C ALA A 117 -21.13 -6.55 -10.49
N GLN A 118 -22.02 -6.75 -9.49
CA GLN A 118 -23.27 -6.00 -9.40
C GLN A 118 -23.04 -4.52 -9.15
N THR A 119 -22.13 -4.17 -8.24
CA THR A 119 -21.81 -2.77 -7.92
C THR A 119 -21.17 -2.08 -9.13
N GLU A 120 -20.23 -2.73 -9.81
CA GLU A 120 -19.60 -2.19 -11.01
C GLU A 120 -20.62 -1.94 -12.13
N ALA A 121 -21.49 -2.92 -12.43
CA ALA A 121 -22.51 -2.79 -13.46
C ALA A 121 -23.50 -1.65 -13.16
N ASP A 122 -23.93 -1.53 -11.90
CA ASP A 122 -24.81 -0.45 -11.48
C ASP A 122 -24.13 0.92 -11.52
N ALA A 123 -22.89 1.01 -11.06
CA ALA A 123 -22.10 2.23 -11.08
C ALA A 123 -21.92 2.74 -12.51
N LYS A 124 -21.56 1.83 -13.43
CA LYS A 124 -21.44 2.16 -14.85
C LYS A 124 -22.75 2.68 -15.43
N ARG A 125 -23.88 2.01 -15.15
CA ARG A 125 -25.20 2.43 -15.63
C ARG A 125 -25.60 3.81 -15.12
N ILE A 126 -25.28 4.13 -13.86
CA ILE A 126 -25.52 5.46 -13.28
C ILE A 126 -24.66 6.50 -14.00
N TYR A 127 -23.37 6.23 -14.18
CA TYR A 127 -22.44 7.13 -14.85
C TYR A 127 -22.87 7.42 -16.30
N ASP A 128 -23.24 6.38 -17.06
CA ASP A 128 -23.67 6.51 -18.47
C ASP A 128 -25.00 7.28 -18.62
N SER A 129 -25.78 7.43 -17.55
CA SER A 129 -27.06 8.17 -17.56
C SER A 129 -26.94 9.66 -17.23
N LYS A 130 -25.73 10.14 -16.95
CA LYS A 130 -25.42 11.56 -16.71
C LYS A 130 -25.16 12.30 -18.02
#